data_AF-A0A1V5HZ48-F1
#
_entry.id   AF-A0A1V5HZ48-F1
#
_cell.length_a   1.000
_cell.length_b   1.000
_cell.length_c   1.000
_cell.angle_alpha   90.00
_cell.angle_beta   90.00
_cell.angle_gamma   90.00
#
_symmetry.space_group_name_H-M   'P 1'
#
loop_
_entity.id
_entity.type
_entity.pdbx_description
1 polymer ?
#
loop_
_entity_poly.entity_id
_entity_poly.type
_entity_poly.pdbx_seq_one_letter_code
_entity_poly.pdbx_strand_id
1 'polypeptide(L)' 'MKTNKTQAVLLMYQILVEKGQLQKSEILERLTINSLTFKRYISELRCFFANFDPIHDVVYDRKSDSYLFVKAN' A
#
# COMPACT_ATOMS: atom_id res chain seq x y z
N MET A 1 -10.98 18.48 2.60
CA MET A 1 -11.87 17.34 2.28
C MET A 1 -11.26 16.09 2.90
N LYS A 2 -11.98 15.30 3.71
CA LYS A 2 -11.42 14.11 4.35
C LYS A 2 -11.40 12.96 3.34
N THR A 3 -10.21 12.43 3.04
CA THR A 3 -10.05 11.26 2.15
C THR A 3 -10.80 10.08 2.73
N ASN A 4 -11.70 9.47 1.95
CA ASN A 4 -12.40 8.25 2.37
C ASN A 4 -11.51 7.01 2.17
N LYS A 5 -11.94 5.88 2.72
CA LYS A 5 -11.21 4.60 2.63
C LYS A 5 -10.86 4.24 1.18
N THR A 6 -11.84 4.28 0.27
CA THR A 6 -11.64 3.88 -1.13
C THR A 6 -10.60 4.76 -1.81
N GLN A 7 -10.69 6.08 -1.62
CA GLN A 7 -9.71 7.03 -2.17
C GLN A 7 -8.31 6.79 -1.61
N ALA A 8 -8.20 6.48 -0.31
CA ALA A 8 -6.92 6.15 0.32
C ALA A 8 -6.29 4.88 -0.28
N VAL A 9 -7.06 3.80 -0.41
CA VAL A 9 -6.57 2.54 -0.99
C VAL A 9 -6.17 2.73 -2.45
N LEU A 10 -6.97 3.45 -3.25
CA LEU A 10 -6.65 3.75 -4.65
C LEU A 10 -5.39 4.61 -4.80
N LEU A 11 -5.18 5.60 -3.92
CA LEU A 11 -3.94 6.37 -3.89
C LEU A 11 -2.74 5.48 -3.60
N MET A 12 -2.84 4.61 -2.59
CA MET A 12 -1.76 3.70 -2.22
C MET A 12 -1.45 2.70 -3.35
N TYR A 13 -2.49 2.19 -4.04
CA TYR A 13 -2.36 1.36 -5.23
C TYR A 13 -1.58 2.10 -6.33
N GLN A 14 -2.02 3.31 -6.67
CA GLN A 14 -1.38 4.12 -7.71
C GLN A 14 0.10 4.35 -7.40
N ILE A 15 0.43 4.70 -6.15
CA ILE A 15 1.81 4.91 -5.70
C ILE A 15 2.64 3.63 -5.86
N LEU A 16 2.11 2.47 -5.45
CA LEU A 16 2.82 1.19 -5.57
C LEU A 16 3.11 0.84 -7.03
N VAL A 17 2.13 0.98 -7.91
CA VAL A 17 2.28 0.63 -9.33
C VAL A 17 3.21 1.60 -10.06
N GLU A 18 3.15 2.90 -9.77
CA GLU A 18 3.96 3.91 -10.44
C GLU A 18 5.39 3.99 -9.90
N LYS A 19 5.57 3.87 -8.58
CA LYS A 19 6.87 4.08 -7.91
C LYS A 19 7.55 2.78 -7.48
N GLY A 20 6.86 1.65 -7.52
CA GLY A 20 7.35 0.37 -7.02
C GLY A 20 7.49 0.28 -5.50
N GLN A 21 7.22 1.37 -4.76
CA GLN A 21 7.38 1.42 -3.32
C GLN A 21 6.47 2.45 -2.67
N LEU A 22 6.15 2.20 -1.40
CA LEU A 22 5.32 3.04 -0.57
C LEU A 22 5.96 3.20 0.81
N GLN A 23 6.25 4.45 1.18
CA GLN A 23 6.82 4.77 2.48
C GLN A 23 5.72 4.92 3.52
N LYS A 24 5.83 4.17 4.64
CA LYS A 24 4.77 4.15 5.64
C LYS A 24 4.52 5.53 6.25
N SER A 25 5.59 6.21 6.68
CA SER A 25 5.52 7.55 7.28
C SER A 25 4.82 8.56 6.37
N GLU A 26 5.19 8.59 5.08
CA GLU A 26 4.60 9.46 4.07
C GLU A 26 3.08 9.27 3.98
N ILE A 27 2.61 8.02 3.96
CA ILE A 27 1.18 7.73 3.84
C ILE A 27 0.41 8.07 5.12
N LEU A 28 0.98 7.79 6.30
CA LEU A 28 0.36 8.15 7.57
C LEU A 28 0.15 9.66 7.68
N GLU A 29 1.15 10.45 7.29
CA GLU A 29 1.09 11.91 7.26
C GLU A 29 0.09 12.40 6.21
N ARG A 30 0.26 11.99 4.95
CA ARG A 30 -0.54 12.44 3.81
C ARG A 30 -2.03 12.13 3.94
N LEU A 31 -2.37 11.00 4.55
CA LEU A 31 -3.77 10.58 4.74
C LEU A 31 -4.30 10.87 6.16
N THR A 32 -3.43 11.33 7.07
CA THR A 32 -3.79 11.58 8.48
C THR A 32 -4.45 10.35 9.12
N ILE A 33 -3.87 9.17 8.89
CA ILE A 33 -4.34 7.89 9.43
C ILE A 33 -3.35 7.30 10.43
N ASN A 34 -3.81 6.38 11.27
CA ASN A 34 -2.93 5.65 12.18
C ASN A 34 -2.34 4.39 11.52
N SER A 35 -1.33 3.80 12.18
CA SER A 35 -0.65 2.60 11.70
C SER A 35 -1.58 1.37 11.55
N LEU A 36 -2.64 1.26 12.35
CA LEU A 36 -3.58 0.15 12.25
C LEU A 36 -4.42 0.24 10.97
N THR A 37 -4.96 1.43 10.67
CA THR A 37 -5.71 1.71 9.44
C THR A 37 -4.83 1.49 8.21
N PHE A 38 -3.59 1.98 8.23
CA PHE A 38 -2.64 1.76 7.16
C PHE A 38 -2.37 0.26 6.91
N LYS A 39 -2.15 -0.54 7.96
CA LYS A 39 -1.96 -2.00 7.83
C LYS A 39 -3.18 -2.69 7.22
N ARG A 40 -4.40 -2.25 7.54
CA ARG A 40 -5.63 -2.75 6.92
C ARG A 40 -5.66 -2.44 5.42
N TYR A 41 -5.27 -1.24 5.01
CA TYR A 41 -5.21 -0.87 3.59
C TYR A 41 -4.17 -1.68 2.83
N ILE A 42 -2.98 -1.91 3.41
CA ILE A 42 -2.00 -2.85 2.83
C ILE A 42 -2.57 -4.26 2.68
N SER A 43 -3.32 -4.75 3.67
CA SER A 43 -3.95 -6.07 3.59
C SER A 43 -4.96 -6.14 2.44
N GLU A 44 -5.74 -5.08 2.20
CA GLU A 44 -6.67 -5.03 1.07
C GLU A 44 -5.95 -5.04 -0.27
N LEU A 45 -4.84 -4.31 -0.39
CA LEU A 45 -4.01 -4.32 -1.60
C LEU A 45 -3.41 -5.69 -1.86
N ARG A 46 -2.87 -6.36 -0.84
CA ARG A 46 -2.38 -7.75 -0.96
C ARG A 46 -3.48 -8.70 -1.42
N CYS A 47 -4.68 -8.59 -0.84
CA CYS A 47 -5.83 -9.38 -1.29
C CYS A 47 -6.20 -9.07 -2.74
N PHE A 48 -6.16 -7.81 -3.16
CA PHE A 48 -6.41 -7.42 -4.54
C PHE A 48 -5.42 -8.08 -5.50
N PHE A 49 -4.11 -7.91 -5.28
CA PHE A 49 -3.08 -8.49 -6.14
C PHE A 49 -3.18 -10.01 -6.17
N ALA A 50 -3.36 -10.68 -5.02
CA ALA A 50 -3.51 -12.13 -4.97
C ALA A 50 -4.70 -12.67 -5.81
N ASN A 51 -5.79 -11.90 -5.95
CA ASN A 51 -6.98 -12.34 -6.69
C ASN A 51 -7.00 -11.88 -8.16
N PHE A 52 -6.48 -10.70 -8.46
CA PHE A 52 -6.68 -10.05 -9.76
C PHE A 52 -5.39 -9.79 -10.53
N ASP A 53 -4.22 -9.85 -9.87
CA ASP A 53 -2.91 -9.66 -10.48
C ASP A 53 -1.84 -10.50 -9.75
N PRO A 54 -1.95 -11.84 -9.84
CA PRO A 54 -1.17 -12.77 -9.01
C PRO A 54 0.31 -12.82 -9.36
N ILE A 55 0.73 -12.14 -10.44
CA ILE A 55 2.15 -11.99 -10.79
C ILE A 55 2.84 -10.91 -9.95
N HIS A 56 2.10 -10.15 -9.12
CA HIS A 56 2.64 -9.13 -8.24
C HIS A 56 2.23 -9.33 -6.77
N ASP A 57 3.07 -8.83 -5.87
CA ASP A 57 2.82 -8.82 -4.41
C ASP A 57 3.35 -7.52 -3.76
N VAL A 58 2.91 -7.26 -2.53
CA VAL A 58 3.32 -6.13 -1.70
C VAL A 58 4.07 -6.62 -0.46
N VAL A 59 5.40 -6.53 -0.49
CA VAL A 59 6.28 -7.04 0.57
C VAL A 59 6.75 -5.91 1.48
N TYR A 60 6.85 -6.16 2.78
CA TYR A 60 7.35 -5.17 3.74
C TYR A 60 8.87 -5.26 3.86
N ASP A 61 9.58 -4.16 3.58
CA ASP A 61 11.00 -4.02 3.86
C ASP A 61 11.21 -3.32 5.22
N ARG A 62 11.81 -4.07 6.15
CA ARG A 62 12.11 -3.59 7.51
C ARG A 62 13.24 -2.56 7.54
N LYS A 63 14.17 -2.58 6.57
CA LYS A 63 15.33 -1.68 6.58
C LYS A 63 14.93 -0.24 6.28
N SER A 64 13.96 -0.07 5.39
CA SER A 64 13.47 1.22 4.92
C SER A 64 12.10 1.61 5.49
N ASP A 65 11.46 0.75 6.29
CA ASP A 65 10.06 0.85 6.74
C ASP A 65 9.08 1.13 5.58
N SER A 66 9.32 0.47 4.44
CA SER A 66 8.56 0.65 3.20
C SER A 66 7.87 -0.63 2.75
N TYR A 67 6.87 -0.48 1.89
CA TYR A 67 6.16 -1.57 1.23
C TYR A 67 6.52 -1.55 -0.25
N LEU A 68 7.09 -2.64 -0.74
CA LEU A 68 7.62 -2.78 -2.08
C LEU A 68 6.62 -3.54 -2.96
N PHE A 69 6.40 -3.05 -4.17
CA PHE A 69 5.67 -3.73 -5.21
C PHE A 69 6.65 -4.60 -6.00
N VAL A 70 6.49 -5.92 -5.91
CA VAL A 70 7.44 -6.89 -6.46
C VAL A 70 6.72 -7.91 -7.32
N LYS A 71 7.46 -8.57 -8.22
CA LYS A 71 6.95 -9.74 -8.93
C LYS A 71 6.83 -10.91 -7.94
N ALA A 72 5.68 -11.56 -7.91
CA ALA A 72 5.47 -12.79 -7.15
C ALA A 72 6.31 -13.92 -7.77
N ASN A 73 6.96 -14.72 -6.92
CA ASN A 73 7.73 -15.91 -7.32
C ASN A 73 6.85 -17.14 -7.43
#